data_AF-A0A9D0CYQ9-F1
#
_entry.id   AF-A0A9D0CYQ9-F1
#
_cell.length_a   1.000
_cell.length_b   1.000
_cell.length_c   1.000
_cell.angle_alpha   90.00
_cell.angle_beta   90.00
_cell.angle_gamma   90.00
#
_symmetry.space_group_name_H-M   'P 1'
#
loop_
_entity.id
_entity.type
_entity.pdbx_description
1 polymer ?
#
loop_
_entity_poly.entity_id
_entity_poly.type
_entity_poly.pdbx_seq_one_letter_code
_entity_poly.pdbx_strand_id
1 'polypeptide(L)'
;MNKSILTNLIATAVLALGWGLQNELVMMVGLFALSGALTNWLAVHMLFEKVPGLVGSGVIPARFEEFKAAIKRLMMEQFFSQENIDRFVSGSSARSKMELAPVIEKVDFSPAFDKLIEVIMNSSFGGMLNMLGGVDALTPLKEPFISGMKESIVEITAKD
;
A
#
# COMPACT_ATOMS: atom_id res chain seq x y z
N MET A 1 -26.59 -5.51 20.00
CA MET A 1 -26.63 -6.29 21.26
C MET A 1 -25.23 -6.31 21.85
N ASN A 2 -25.06 -5.88 23.11
CA ASN A 2 -23.74 -5.88 23.75
C ASN A 2 -23.26 -7.34 23.90
N LYS A 3 -22.17 -7.70 23.21
CA LYS A 3 -21.71 -9.09 23.08
C LYS A 3 -21.43 -9.73 24.46
N SER A 4 -20.93 -8.94 25.40
CA SER A 4 -20.67 -9.36 26.79
C SER A 4 -21.94 -9.77 27.54
N ILE A 5 -23.03 -9.02 27.37
CA ILE A 5 -24.32 -9.30 28.02
C ILE A 5 -24.87 -10.64 27.51
N LEU A 6 -24.77 -10.91 26.21
CA LEU A 6 -25.23 -12.18 25.64
C LEU A 6 -24.47 -13.37 26.23
N THR A 7 -23.13 -13.29 26.30
CA THR A 7 -22.31 -14.37 26.84
C THR A 7 -22.60 -14.63 28.32
N ASN A 8 -22.74 -13.57 29.13
CA ASN A 8 -23.10 -13.69 30.55
C ASN A 8 -24.51 -14.28 30.74
N LEU A 9 -25.47 -13.91 29.88
CA LEU A 9 -26.83 -14.43 29.93
C LEU A 9 -26.86 -15.92 29.57
N ILE A 10 -26.13 -16.33 28.51
CA ILE A 10 -26.00 -17.74 28.14
C ILE A 10 -25.35 -18.54 29.28
N ALA A 11 -24.26 -18.05 29.86
CA ALA A 11 -23.61 -18.72 30.98
C ALA A 11 -24.53 -18.86 32.21
N THR A 12 -25.30 -17.81 32.52
CA THR A 12 -26.31 -17.83 33.58
C THR A 12 -27.41 -18.84 33.28
N ALA A 13 -27.87 -18.92 32.02
CA ALA A 13 -28.88 -19.89 31.60
C ALA A 13 -28.37 -21.33 31.73
N VAL A 14 -27.12 -21.61 31.35
CA VAL A 14 -26.49 -22.94 31.51
C VAL A 14 -26.38 -23.31 32.99
N LEU A 15 -25.99 -22.37 33.86
CA LEU A 15 -25.94 -22.59 35.31
C LEU A 15 -27.35 -22.87 35.88
N ALA A 16 -28.36 -22.09 35.49
CA ALA A 16 -29.73 -22.27 35.92
C ALA A 16 -30.32 -23.61 35.47
N LEU A 17 -30.01 -24.04 34.24
CA LEU A 17 -30.38 -25.37 33.72
C LEU A 17 -29.71 -26.50 34.51
N GLY A 18 -28.43 -26.37 34.82
CA GLY A 18 -27.70 -27.35 35.65
C GLY A 18 -28.28 -27.48 37.06
N TRP A 19 -28.66 -26.35 37.67
CA TRP A 19 -29.32 -26.32 38.97
C TRP A 19 -30.72 -26.94 38.92
N GLY A 20 -31.54 -26.58 37.92
CA GLY A 20 -32.90 -27.09 37.77
C GLY A 20 -32.97 -28.59 37.43
N LEU A 21 -32.00 -29.11 36.68
CA LEU A 21 -31.88 -30.53 36.35
C LEU A 21 -31.15 -31.36 37.43
N GLN A 22 -30.68 -30.72 38.51
CA GLN A 22 -29.82 -31.31 39.54
C GLN A 22 -28.61 -32.08 38.96
N ASN A 23 -28.06 -31.58 37.85
CA ASN A 23 -26.92 -32.18 37.17
C ASN A 23 -25.65 -31.42 37.56
N GLU A 24 -24.84 -32.02 38.44
CA GLU A 24 -23.59 -31.43 38.93
C GLU A 24 -22.64 -31.00 37.81
N LEU A 25 -22.52 -31.79 36.74
CA LEU A 25 -21.59 -31.51 35.65
C LEU A 25 -22.02 -30.25 34.89
N VAL A 26 -23.31 -30.13 34.55
CA VAL A 26 -23.85 -28.95 33.86
C VAL A 26 -23.79 -27.72 34.77
N MET A 27 -24.04 -27.88 36.07
CA MET A 27 -23.90 -26.80 37.05
C MET A 27 -22.46 -26.28 37.12
N MET A 28 -21.46 -27.17 37.19
CA MET A 28 -20.05 -26.80 37.22
C MET A 28 -19.61 -26.10 35.93
N VAL A 29 -20.07 -26.59 34.76
CA VAL A 29 -19.83 -25.94 33.47
C VAL A 29 -20.43 -24.54 33.45
N GLY A 30 -21.67 -24.37 33.90
CA GLY A 30 -22.33 -23.07 34.00
C GLY A 30 -21.61 -22.11 34.96
N LEU A 31 -21.16 -22.61 36.11
CA LEU A 31 -20.44 -21.82 37.11
C LEU A 31 -19.10 -21.32 36.56
N PHE A 32 -18.34 -22.19 35.90
CA PHE A 32 -17.06 -21.84 35.28
C PHE A 32 -17.26 -20.86 34.11
N ALA A 33 -18.26 -21.11 33.27
CA ALA A 33 -18.61 -20.22 32.16
C ALA A 33 -19.02 -18.82 32.67
N LEU A 34 -19.81 -18.74 33.74
CA LEU A 34 -20.27 -17.46 34.29
C LEU A 34 -19.11 -16.68 34.92
N SER A 35 -18.29 -17.35 35.73
CA SER A 35 -17.09 -16.74 36.32
C SER A 35 -16.13 -16.23 35.23
N GLY A 36 -15.87 -17.04 34.20
CA GLY A 36 -14.99 -16.67 33.10
C GLY A 36 -15.55 -15.50 32.26
N ALA A 37 -16.85 -15.51 31.96
CA ALA A 37 -17.48 -14.43 31.20
C ALA A 37 -17.48 -13.10 31.97
N LEU A 38 -17.78 -13.15 33.27
CA LEU A 38 -17.82 -11.97 34.13
C LEU A 38 -16.41 -11.37 34.33
N THR A 39 -15.42 -12.21 34.63
CA THR A 39 -14.03 -11.79 34.83
C THR A 39 -13.39 -11.27 33.54
N ASN A 40 -13.67 -11.89 32.38
CA ASN A 40 -13.20 -11.38 31.09
C ASN A 40 -13.82 -10.02 30.75
N TRP A 41 -15.13 -9.85 30.98
CA TRP A 41 -15.77 -8.55 30.80
C TRP A 41 -15.15 -7.48 31.69
N LEU A 42 -14.98 -7.80 32.97
CA LEU A 42 -14.35 -6.90 33.95
C LEU A 42 -12.90 -6.58 33.57
N ALA A 43 -12.13 -7.56 33.09
CA ALA A 43 -10.75 -7.40 32.66
C ALA A 43 -10.64 -6.37 31.52
N VAL A 44 -11.48 -6.47 30.50
CA VAL A 44 -11.50 -5.50 29.40
C VAL A 44 -11.90 -4.11 29.92
N HIS A 45 -12.90 -4.03 30.79
CA HIS A 45 -13.33 -2.75 31.36
C HIS A 45 -12.23 -2.09 32.20
N MET A 46 -11.55 -2.85 33.06
CA MET A 46 -10.48 -2.35 33.93
C MET A 46 -9.20 -1.99 33.16
N LEU A 47 -9.03 -2.39 31.89
CA LEU A 47 -7.92 -1.89 31.09
C LEU A 47 -8.06 -0.38 30.83
N PHE A 48 -9.29 0.09 30.62
CA PHE A 48 -9.58 1.46 30.20
C PHE A 48 -10.12 2.35 31.32
N GLU A 49 -10.84 1.79 32.28
CA GLU A 49 -11.47 2.54 33.37
C GLU A 49 -10.93 2.10 34.74
N LYS A 50 -10.84 3.05 35.68
CA LYS A 50 -10.48 2.74 37.06
C LYS A 50 -11.69 2.21 37.80
N VAL A 51 -11.58 1.01 38.36
CA VAL A 51 -12.60 0.37 39.17
C VAL A 51 -12.19 0.47 40.64
N PRO A 52 -13.04 1.04 41.52
CA PRO A 52 -12.71 1.20 42.93
C PRO A 52 -12.47 -0.16 43.60
N GLY A 53 -11.39 -0.27 44.38
CA GLY A 53 -11.03 -1.50 45.10
C GLY A 53 -10.25 -2.54 44.29
N LEU A 54 -10.10 -2.37 42.97
CA LEU A 54 -9.31 -3.27 42.12
C LEU A 54 -7.96 -2.63 41.76
N VAL A 55 -6.89 -3.15 42.37
CA VAL A 55 -5.50 -2.76 42.07
C VAL A 55 -5.17 -3.14 40.63
N GLY A 56 -4.57 -2.21 39.89
CA GLY A 56 -4.27 -2.41 38.47
C GLY A 56 -5.45 -2.15 37.53
N SER A 57 -6.49 -1.44 37.97
CA SER A 57 -7.49 -0.89 37.05
C SER A 57 -7.02 0.44 36.43
N GLY A 58 -7.49 0.73 35.22
CA GLY A 58 -7.06 1.86 34.39
C GLY A 58 -5.60 1.80 33.95
N VAL A 59 -5.04 0.62 33.63
CA VAL A 59 -3.62 0.49 33.23
C VAL A 59 -3.32 1.28 31.96
N ILE A 60 -4.19 1.22 30.95
CA ILE A 60 -3.96 1.90 29.67
C ILE A 60 -3.88 3.43 29.86
N PRO A 61 -4.85 4.11 30.51
CA PRO A 61 -4.72 5.54 30.74
C PRO A 61 -3.53 5.87 31.68
N ALA A 62 -3.20 5.01 32.64
CA ALA A 62 -2.04 5.22 33.52
C ALA A 62 -0.69 5.12 32.80
N ARG A 63 -0.61 4.36 31.71
CA ARG A 63 0.61 4.11 30.91
C ARG A 63 0.44 4.56 29.45
N PHE A 64 -0.41 5.55 29.21
CA PHE A 64 -0.83 5.91 27.85
C PHE A 64 0.35 6.34 26.95
N GLU A 65 1.30 7.10 27.50
CA GLU A 65 2.50 7.52 26.76
C GLU A 65 3.41 6.35 26.38
N GLU A 66 3.62 5.40 27.28
CA GLU A 66 4.39 4.18 26.99
C GLU A 66 3.69 3.34 25.92
N PHE A 67 2.37 3.20 26.01
CA PHE A 67 1.56 2.48 25.03
C PHE A 67 1.65 3.14 23.65
N LYS A 68 1.55 4.47 23.58
CA LYS A 68 1.68 5.25 22.35
C LYS A 68 3.07 5.09 21.73
N ALA A 69 4.13 5.17 22.54
CA ALA A 69 5.49 4.95 22.08
C ALA A 69 5.68 3.52 21.53
N ALA A 70 5.13 2.52 22.20
CA ALA A 70 5.18 1.12 21.76
C ALA A 70 4.45 0.90 20.42
N ILE A 71 3.25 1.45 20.25
CA ILE A 71 2.51 1.38 18.97
C ILE A 71 3.30 2.06 17.87
N LYS A 72 3.85 3.25 18.12
CA LYS A 72 4.67 3.97 17.13
C LYS A 72 5.85 3.10 16.69
N ARG A 73 6.57 2.51 17.65
CA ARG A 73 7.70 1.61 17.34
C ARG A 73 7.25 0.42 16.50
N LEU A 74 6.17 -0.25 16.90
CA LEU A 74 5.62 -1.38 16.16
C LEU A 74 5.23 -1.00 14.72
N MET A 75 4.58 0.15 14.54
CA MET A 75 4.24 0.66 13.20
C MET A 75 5.49 0.89 12.35
N MET A 76 6.50 1.57 12.88
CA MET A 76 7.71 1.90 12.12
C MET A 76 8.55 0.65 11.81
N GLU A 77 8.71 -0.26 12.78
CA GLU A 77 9.59 -1.42 12.62
C GLU A 77 8.93 -2.58 11.87
N GLN A 78 7.63 -2.81 12.07
CA GLN A 78 6.93 -3.96 11.49
C GLN A 78 6.19 -3.62 10.20
N PHE A 79 5.50 -2.49 10.13
CA PHE A 79 4.70 -2.13 8.96
C PHE A 79 5.49 -1.29 7.94
N PHE A 80 6.31 -0.35 8.42
CA PHE A 80 7.11 0.55 7.59
C PHE A 80 8.59 0.17 7.54
N SER A 81 8.91 -1.12 7.67
CA SER A 81 10.28 -1.60 7.40
C SER A 81 10.66 -1.36 5.95
N GLN A 82 11.96 -1.21 5.66
CA GLN A 82 12.46 -1.03 4.30
C GLN A 82 11.97 -2.17 3.39
N GLU A 83 12.06 -3.41 3.84
CA GLU A 83 11.59 -4.58 3.10
C GLU A 83 10.09 -4.52 2.77
N ASN A 84 9.23 -4.11 3.72
CA ASN A 84 7.79 -4.02 3.47
C ASN A 84 7.43 -2.84 2.56
N ILE A 85 8.14 -1.73 2.67
CA ILE A 85 7.99 -0.58 1.76
C ILE A 85 8.44 -0.99 0.36
N ASP A 86 9.60 -1.62 0.21
CA ASP A 86 10.13 -2.07 -1.08
C ASP A 86 9.20 -3.09 -1.73
N ARG A 87 8.65 -4.03 -0.95
CA ARG A 87 7.63 -4.99 -1.42
C ARG A 87 6.34 -4.29 -1.87
N PHE A 88 5.86 -3.29 -1.13
CA PHE A 88 4.66 -2.54 -1.47
C PHE A 88 4.86 -1.69 -2.74
N VAL A 89 6.01 -1.03 -2.85
CA VAL A 89 6.38 -0.20 -4.00
C VAL A 89 6.60 -1.08 -5.23
N SER A 90 7.42 -2.13 -5.14
CA SER A 90 7.66 -3.04 -6.28
C SER A 90 6.40 -3.73 -6.78
N GLY A 91 5.49 -4.14 -5.89
CA GLY A 91 4.18 -4.67 -6.26
C GLY A 91 3.26 -3.65 -6.95
N SER A 92 3.49 -2.36 -6.73
CA SER A 92 2.73 -1.26 -7.35
C SER A 92 3.37 -0.80 -8.67
N SER A 93 4.71 -0.79 -8.75
CA SER A 93 5.50 -0.43 -9.94
C SER A 93 5.25 -1.37 -11.12
N ALA A 94 4.95 -2.65 -10.86
CA ALA A 94 4.59 -3.61 -11.90
C ALA A 94 3.23 -3.32 -12.57
N ARG A 95 2.38 -2.47 -11.98
CA ARG A 95 1.08 -2.06 -12.56
C ARG A 95 1.12 -0.69 -13.24
N SER A 96 2.10 0.16 -12.90
CA SER A 96 2.44 1.33 -13.71
C SER A 96 3.45 0.92 -14.77
N LYS A 97 3.01 0.11 -15.73
CA LYS A 97 3.62 0.13 -17.07
C LYS A 97 3.44 1.57 -17.52
N MET A 98 4.48 2.37 -17.36
CA MET A 98 4.42 3.80 -17.60
C MET A 98 4.18 3.93 -19.10
N GLU A 99 2.92 4.09 -19.51
CA GLU A 99 2.56 4.30 -20.90
C GLU A 99 3.13 5.66 -21.30
N LEU A 100 4.39 5.65 -21.73
CA LEU A 100 5.15 6.81 -22.15
C LEU A 100 4.74 7.26 -23.55
N ALA A 101 3.96 6.44 -24.28
CA ALA A 101 3.37 6.78 -25.59
C ALA A 101 2.71 8.18 -25.62
N PRO A 102 1.76 8.54 -24.71
CA PRO A 102 1.16 9.87 -24.66
C PRO A 102 2.13 11.01 -24.34
N VAL A 103 3.29 10.72 -23.72
CA VAL A 103 4.34 11.71 -23.46
C VAL A 103 5.20 11.89 -24.71
N ILE A 104 5.62 10.79 -25.34
CA ILE A 104 6.46 10.76 -26.55
C ILE A 104 5.77 11.45 -27.72
N GLU A 105 4.45 11.31 -27.86
CA GLU A 105 3.68 12.02 -28.88
C GLU A 105 3.77 13.55 -28.78
N LYS A 106 3.87 14.07 -27.54
CA LYS A 106 3.93 15.50 -27.24
C LYS A 106 5.34 16.10 -27.27
N VAL A 107 6.37 15.27 -27.39
CA VAL A 107 7.76 15.73 -27.51
C VAL A 107 8.03 16.18 -28.95
N ASP A 108 8.63 17.37 -29.08
CA ASP A 108 9.12 17.90 -30.35
C ASP A 108 10.53 17.38 -30.65
N PHE A 109 10.64 16.59 -31.73
CA PHE A 109 11.92 16.02 -32.19
C PHE A 109 12.57 16.84 -33.33
N SER A 110 11.99 17.99 -33.69
CA SER A 110 12.59 18.90 -34.68
C SER A 110 14.06 19.23 -34.40
N PRO A 111 14.49 19.50 -33.14
CA PRO A 111 15.90 19.79 -32.86
C PRO A 111 16.85 18.62 -33.16
N ALA A 112 16.37 17.38 -33.07
CA ALA A 112 17.18 16.19 -33.37
C ALA A 112 17.38 16.04 -34.88
N PHE A 113 16.34 16.31 -35.67
CA PHE A 113 16.44 16.36 -37.12
C PHE A 113 17.37 17.49 -37.58
N ASP A 114 17.21 18.69 -37.01
CA ASP A 114 18.01 19.86 -37.39
C ASP A 114 19.51 19.63 -37.08
N LYS A 115 19.83 18.97 -35.95
CA LYS A 115 21.20 18.52 -35.63
C LYS A 115 21.71 17.45 -36.58
N LEU A 116 20.88 16.51 -37.02
CA LEU A 116 21.26 15.49 -37.99
C LEU A 116 21.70 16.14 -39.31
N ILE A 117 20.95 17.14 -39.77
CA ILE A 117 21.29 17.93 -40.96
C ILE A 117 22.63 18.65 -40.76
N GLU A 118 22.82 19.32 -39.61
CA GLU A 118 24.07 20.02 -39.30
C GLU A 118 25.28 19.06 -39.34
N VAL A 119 25.15 17.86 -38.76
CA VAL A 119 26.20 16.84 -38.79
C VAL A 119 26.47 16.35 -40.22
N ILE A 120 25.44 16.12 -41.03
CA ILE A 120 25.59 15.71 -42.43
C ILE A 120 26.32 16.80 -43.22
N MET A 121 25.94 18.07 -43.04
CA MET A 121 26.53 19.21 -43.73
C MET A 121 28.00 19.42 -43.36
N ASN A 122 28.38 19.11 -42.12
CA ASN A 122 29.77 19.17 -41.65
C ASN A 122 30.59 17.90 -41.99
N SER A 123 29.97 16.88 -42.59
CA SER A 123 30.64 15.65 -42.99
C SER A 123 31.07 15.65 -44.46
N SER A 124 31.79 14.60 -44.88
CA SER A 124 32.11 14.37 -46.29
C SER A 124 30.88 14.25 -47.21
N PHE A 125 29.69 13.99 -46.65
CA PHE A 125 28.44 13.94 -47.39
C PHE A 125 27.84 15.33 -47.67
N GLY A 126 28.19 16.37 -46.89
CA GLY A 126 27.63 17.72 -47.07
C GLY A 126 28.02 18.35 -48.41
N GLY A 127 29.26 18.13 -48.85
CA GLY A 127 29.74 18.60 -50.16
C GLY A 127 28.98 17.96 -51.33
N MET A 128 28.61 16.68 -51.21
CA MET A 128 27.80 15.98 -52.21
C MET A 128 26.34 16.43 -52.18
N LEU A 129 25.79 16.67 -50.99
CA LEU A 129 24.42 17.13 -50.81
C LEU A 129 24.17 18.52 -51.40
N ASN A 130 25.15 19.43 -51.30
CA ASN A 130 25.09 20.76 -51.93
C ASN A 130 24.96 20.70 -53.46
N MET A 131 25.46 19.66 -54.11
CA MET A 131 25.30 19.46 -55.55
C MET A 131 23.89 19.00 -55.95
N LEU A 132 23.10 18.50 -54.98
CA LEU A 132 21.75 17.96 -55.18
C LEU A 132 20.64 18.88 -54.64
N GLY A 133 20.97 20.13 -54.28
CA GLY A 133 20.00 21.09 -53.74
C GLY A 133 20.16 21.41 -52.25
N GLY A 134 21.21 20.91 -51.60
CA GLY A 134 21.58 21.30 -50.23
C GLY A 134 20.58 20.85 -49.18
N VAL A 135 20.43 21.65 -48.12
CA VAL A 135 19.55 21.35 -46.97
C VAL A 135 18.07 21.23 -47.39
N ASP A 136 17.66 22.00 -48.41
CA ASP A 136 16.27 22.03 -48.89
C ASP A 136 15.83 20.69 -49.49
N ALA A 137 16.77 19.87 -49.98
CA ALA A 137 16.49 18.51 -50.46
C ALA A 137 16.08 17.55 -49.34
N LEU A 138 16.45 17.84 -48.09
CA LEU A 138 16.17 17.00 -46.92
C LEU A 138 14.93 17.45 -46.14
N THR A 139 14.43 18.66 -46.36
CA THR A 139 13.22 19.18 -45.69
C THR A 139 11.99 18.27 -45.81
N PRO A 140 11.69 17.62 -46.95
CA PRO A 140 10.56 16.70 -47.06
C PRO A 140 10.67 15.47 -46.16
N LEU A 141 11.87 15.13 -45.68
CA LEU A 141 12.14 13.97 -44.85
C LEU A 141 11.98 14.26 -43.34
N LYS A 142 11.74 15.53 -42.95
CA LYS A 142 11.62 15.94 -41.55
C LYS A 142 10.48 15.21 -40.84
N GLU A 143 9.26 15.27 -41.40
CA GLU A 143 8.08 14.60 -40.85
C GLU A 143 8.21 13.06 -40.76
N PRO A 144 8.61 12.34 -41.83
CA PRO A 144 8.76 10.88 -41.74
C PRO A 144 9.87 10.47 -40.76
N PHE A 145 10.94 11.26 -40.61
CA PHE A 145 11.96 11.02 -39.58
C PHE A 145 11.40 11.18 -38.15
N ILE A 146 10.68 12.28 -37.88
CA ILE A 146 10.08 12.54 -36.57
C ILE A 146 9.08 11.43 -36.21
N SER A 147 8.25 11.00 -37.16
CA SER A 147 7.30 9.90 -36.96
C SER A 147 8.00 8.59 -36.63
N GLY A 148 9.01 8.19 -37.43
CA GLY A 148 9.74 6.94 -37.20
C GLY A 148 10.54 6.92 -35.90
N MET A 149 11.07 8.08 -35.47
CA MET A 149 11.73 8.21 -34.17
C MET A 149 10.75 8.02 -33.00
N LYS A 150 9.56 8.62 -33.08
CA LYS A 150 8.51 8.44 -32.05
C LYS A 150 8.13 6.97 -31.92
N GLU A 151 7.88 6.29 -33.04
CA GLU A 151 7.54 4.86 -33.07
C GLU A 151 8.65 3.99 -32.47
N SER A 152 9.91 4.24 -32.84
CA SER A 152 11.06 3.50 -32.33
C SER A 152 11.23 3.64 -30.81
N ILE A 153 11.06 4.85 -30.27
CA ILE A 153 11.19 5.11 -28.82
C ILE A 153 10.04 4.44 -28.06
N VAL A 154 8.83 4.43 -28.62
CA VAL A 154 7.68 3.70 -28.04
C VAL A 154 7.97 2.20 -28.01
N GLU A 155 8.52 1.63 -29.09
CA GLU A 155 8.85 0.19 -29.14
C GLU A 155 9.93 -0.19 -28.11
N ILE A 156 10.99 0.62 -27.97
CA ILE A 156 12.08 0.40 -27.00
C ILE A 156 11.53 0.40 -25.57
N THR A 157 10.69 1.39 -25.24
CA THR A 157 10.11 1.52 -23.89
C THR A 157 9.09 0.41 -23.58
N ALA A 158 8.51 -0.22 -24.61
CA ALA A 158 7.53 -1.30 -24.43
C ALA A 158 8.15 -2.70 -24.26
N LYS A 159 9.43 -2.86 -24.63
CA LYS A 159 10.18 -4.12 -24.55
C LYS A 159 10.91 -4.33 -23.21
N ASP A 160 11.15 -3.28 -22.44
CA ASP A 160 11.62 -3.31 -21.05
C ASP A 160 10.45 -3.38 -20.05
#